data_AF-A0A8J3A8A6-F1
#
_entry.id   AF-A0A8J3A8A6-F1
#
_cell.length_a   1.000
_cell.length_b   1.000
_cell.length_c   1.000
_cell.angle_alpha   90.00
_cell.angle_beta   90.00
_cell.angle_gamma   90.00
#
_symmetry.space_group_name_H-M   'P 1'
#
loop_
_entity.id
_entity.type
_entity.pdbx_description
1 polymer ?
#
loop_
_entity_poly.entity_id
_entity_poly.type
_entity_poly.pdbx_seq_one_letter_code
_entity_poly.pdbx_strand_id
1 'polypeptide(L)'
;MKSSLSICVVALVAAAGFTMPAQAQSSGWQEYDFSISADGAWLDSDDPDGKYAVNGVYAAAAEGGSAMFYCVDEELAVFVSTEPFDFVNDMRQSNRKVTITVRLSADEEEVNRSDWRYFPSVKLAQPAKYTTIAKLYNAVVKQEAMSMSSSRFSDVSITLPPVDSTFAAFSRDCGM
;
A
#
# COMPACT_ATOMS: atom_id res chain seq x y z
N MET A 1 16.97 -77.21 -19.24
CA MET A 1 15.92 -76.42 -19.93
C MET A 1 15.77 -75.09 -19.22
N LYS A 2 15.65 -74.02 -20.00
CA LYS A 2 15.72 -72.60 -19.61
C LYS A 2 14.61 -72.21 -18.63
N SER A 3 14.96 -71.51 -17.54
CA SER A 3 14.00 -70.77 -16.72
C SER A 3 14.39 -69.30 -16.70
N SER A 4 13.56 -68.48 -17.36
CA SER A 4 13.69 -67.03 -17.51
C SER A 4 13.41 -66.31 -16.20
N LEU A 5 14.34 -65.46 -15.74
CA LEU A 5 14.06 -64.44 -14.74
C LEU A 5 13.31 -63.29 -15.40
N SER A 6 12.10 -63.01 -14.92
CA SER A 6 11.29 -61.85 -15.28
C SER A 6 11.71 -60.67 -14.40
N ILE A 7 12.27 -59.62 -15.00
CA ILE A 7 12.65 -58.38 -14.32
C ILE A 7 11.50 -57.39 -14.52
N CYS A 8 10.73 -57.13 -13.45
CA CYS A 8 9.78 -56.02 -13.40
C CYS A 8 10.56 -54.71 -13.25
N VAL A 9 10.60 -53.91 -14.32
CA VAL A 9 11.09 -52.53 -14.27
C VAL A 9 9.96 -51.65 -13.74
N VAL A 10 10.12 -51.16 -12.51
CA VAL A 10 9.25 -50.13 -11.93
C VAL A 10 9.71 -48.77 -12.48
N ALA A 11 8.92 -48.19 -13.38
CA ALA A 11 9.15 -46.83 -13.88
C ALA A 11 8.72 -45.81 -12.81
N LEU A 12 9.69 -45.11 -12.22
CA LEU A 12 9.44 -43.90 -11.43
C LEU A 12 8.96 -42.79 -12.39
N VAL A 13 7.69 -42.41 -12.29
CA VAL A 13 7.17 -41.21 -12.96
C VAL A 13 7.51 -40.02 -12.07
N ALA A 14 8.52 -39.25 -12.45
CA ALA A 14 8.80 -37.96 -11.84
C ALA A 14 7.67 -36.99 -12.20
N ALA A 15 6.79 -36.70 -11.25
CA ALA A 15 5.82 -35.63 -11.37
C ALA A 15 6.59 -34.30 -11.36
N ALA A 16 6.82 -33.74 -12.55
CA ALA A 16 7.27 -32.37 -12.70
C ALA A 16 6.16 -31.46 -12.15
N GLY A 17 6.30 -31.02 -10.91
CA GLY A 17 5.47 -29.97 -10.35
C GLY A 17 5.67 -28.72 -11.19
N PHE A 18 4.62 -28.28 -11.87
CA PHE A 18 4.58 -26.96 -12.48
C PHE A 18 4.59 -25.94 -11.34
N THR A 19 5.77 -25.41 -11.01
CA THR A 19 5.87 -24.15 -10.28
C THR A 19 5.31 -23.07 -11.19
N MET A 20 4.04 -22.70 -10.97
CA MET A 20 3.49 -21.48 -11.56
C MET A 20 4.45 -20.34 -11.20
N PRO A 21 4.90 -19.53 -12.17
CA PRO A 21 5.66 -18.34 -11.84
C PRO A 21 4.78 -17.47 -10.94
N ALA A 22 5.25 -17.19 -9.73
CA ALA A 22 4.69 -16.12 -8.93
C ALA A 22 4.65 -14.88 -9.83
N GLN A 23 3.46 -14.30 -10.04
CA GLN A 23 3.36 -13.05 -10.78
C GLN A 23 4.32 -12.07 -10.11
N ALA A 24 5.31 -11.60 -10.87
CA ALA A 24 6.25 -10.61 -10.37
C ALA A 24 5.44 -9.38 -9.99
N GLN A 25 5.30 -9.15 -8.68
CA GLN A 25 4.81 -7.89 -8.15
C GLN A 25 5.65 -6.78 -8.77
N SER A 26 4.98 -5.77 -9.32
CA SER A 26 5.66 -4.61 -9.88
C SER A 26 6.57 -4.02 -8.81
N SER A 27 7.87 -4.04 -9.04
CA SER A 27 8.89 -3.69 -8.04
C SER A 27 9.06 -2.18 -7.86
N GLY A 28 8.03 -1.38 -8.11
CA GLY A 28 8.13 0.07 -8.24
C GLY A 28 6.80 0.78 -8.10
N TRP A 29 6.83 2.10 -8.31
CA TRP A 29 5.66 2.95 -8.20
C TRP A 29 4.77 2.85 -9.44
N GLN A 30 3.47 2.80 -9.22
CA GLN A 30 2.46 2.74 -10.27
C GLN A 30 1.54 3.95 -10.17
N GLU A 31 1.24 4.57 -11.30
CA GLU A 31 0.25 5.65 -11.37
C GLU A 31 -1.16 5.07 -11.21
N TYR A 32 -2.01 5.82 -10.53
CA TYR A 32 -3.43 5.51 -10.42
C TYR A 32 -4.22 6.81 -10.33
N ASP A 33 -5.01 7.04 -11.37
CA ASP A 33 -5.95 8.15 -11.41
C ASP A 33 -7.30 7.65 -10.91
N PHE A 34 -7.85 8.35 -9.92
CA PHE A 34 -9.15 8.03 -9.35
C PHE A 34 -9.93 9.29 -9.05
N SER A 35 -11.23 9.13 -8.77
CA SER A 35 -12.05 10.23 -8.31
C SER A 35 -12.46 10.02 -6.88
N ILE A 36 -12.24 11.05 -6.06
CA ILE A 36 -12.81 11.11 -4.71
C ILE A 36 -13.90 12.16 -4.68
N SER A 37 -14.98 11.81 -3.99
CA SER A 37 -16.02 12.77 -3.66
C SER A 37 -15.80 13.31 -2.26
N ALA A 38 -16.20 14.55 -2.04
CA ALA A 38 -16.13 15.19 -0.74
C ALA A 38 -16.99 14.46 0.31
N ASP A 39 -18.17 13.97 -0.06
CA ASP A 39 -19.02 13.13 0.79
C ASP A 39 -18.36 11.80 1.19
N GLY A 40 -17.38 11.34 0.40
CA GLY A 40 -16.62 10.11 0.60
C GLY A 40 -15.84 10.09 1.91
N ALA A 41 -15.66 11.25 2.57
CA ALA A 41 -14.98 11.47 3.84
C ALA A 41 -13.44 11.50 3.79
N TRP A 42 -12.87 11.50 2.58
CA TRP A 42 -11.43 11.37 2.29
C TRP A 42 -10.78 12.75 2.12
N LEU A 43 -11.59 13.73 1.71
CA LEU A 43 -11.29 15.16 1.72
C LEU A 43 -12.21 15.86 2.72
N ASP A 44 -11.69 16.92 3.34
CA ASP A 44 -12.53 17.93 3.99
C ASP A 44 -12.75 19.03 2.94
N SER A 45 -13.95 19.12 2.37
CA SER A 45 -14.29 20.10 1.33
C SER A 45 -15.63 20.78 1.63
N ASP A 46 -15.72 22.06 1.24
CA ASP A 46 -16.92 22.88 1.36
C ASP A 46 -17.99 22.53 0.31
N ASP A 47 -17.63 21.76 -0.73
CA ASP A 47 -18.57 21.23 -1.74
C ASP A 47 -18.77 19.72 -1.53
N PRO A 48 -19.79 19.29 -0.76
CA PRO A 48 -20.00 17.89 -0.42
C PRO A 48 -20.33 17.00 -1.62
N ASP A 49 -20.86 17.56 -2.70
CA ASP A 49 -21.18 16.83 -3.94
C ASP A 49 -20.03 16.89 -4.96
N GLY A 50 -18.98 17.64 -4.64
CA GLY A 50 -17.81 17.82 -5.48
C GLY A 50 -17.08 16.50 -5.73
N LYS A 51 -16.76 16.25 -7.00
CA LYS A 51 -15.90 15.14 -7.44
C LYS A 51 -14.57 15.70 -7.89
N TYR A 52 -13.52 15.24 -7.25
CA TYR A 52 -12.16 15.68 -7.52
C TYR A 52 -11.47 14.58 -8.31
N ALA A 53 -10.86 14.95 -9.43
CA ALA A 53 -9.92 14.08 -10.12
C ALA A 53 -8.61 14.09 -9.32
N VAL A 54 -8.10 12.90 -9.04
CA VAL A 54 -6.95 12.70 -8.18
C VAL A 54 -5.92 11.91 -8.94
N ASN A 55 -4.71 12.47 -9.04
CA ASN A 55 -3.56 11.75 -9.51
C ASN A 55 -2.87 11.16 -8.29
N GLY A 56 -2.58 9.86 -8.33
CA GLY A 56 -1.91 9.15 -7.26
C GLY A 56 -0.81 8.24 -7.77
N VAL A 57 0.12 7.93 -6.88
CA VAL A 57 1.07 6.84 -7.05
C VAL A 57 0.95 5.88 -5.89
N TYR A 58 0.96 4.59 -6.18
CA TYR A 58 0.90 3.56 -5.17
C TYR A 58 2.03 2.55 -5.35
N ALA A 59 2.34 1.91 -4.23
CA ALA A 59 3.24 0.78 -4.18
C ALA A 59 2.49 -0.39 -3.55
N ALA A 60 2.30 -1.45 -4.33
CA ALA A 60 1.77 -2.71 -3.82
C ALA A 60 2.87 -3.40 -3.00
N ALA A 61 2.58 -3.69 -1.73
CA ALA A 61 3.47 -4.48 -0.89
C ALA A 61 3.10 -5.96 -0.98
N ALA A 62 4.11 -6.83 -1.05
CA ALA A 62 3.91 -8.28 -1.01
C ALA A 62 3.43 -8.77 0.35
N GLU A 63 3.95 -8.13 1.39
CA GLU A 63 3.66 -8.40 2.79
C GLU A 63 3.59 -7.04 3.51
N GLY A 64 2.77 -6.96 4.55
CA GLY A 64 2.60 -5.73 5.34
C GLY A 64 1.68 -4.69 4.69
N GLY A 65 1.86 -3.43 5.08
CA GLY A 65 1.08 -2.29 4.62
C GLY A 65 1.60 -1.75 3.28
N SER A 66 0.66 -1.43 2.40
CA SER A 66 0.88 -0.73 1.14
C SER A 66 0.58 0.76 1.32
N ALA A 67 1.16 1.63 0.49
CA ALA A 67 0.86 3.05 0.53
C ALA A 67 0.48 3.60 -0.84
N MET A 68 -0.42 4.58 -0.83
CA MET A 68 -0.76 5.40 -1.97
C MET A 68 -0.60 6.86 -1.58
N PHE A 69 0.30 7.56 -2.26
CA PHE A 69 0.36 9.01 -2.23
C PHE A 69 -0.55 9.56 -3.31
N TYR A 70 -1.23 10.66 -3.03
CA TYR A 70 -2.11 11.30 -3.98
C TYR A 70 -2.19 12.79 -3.69
N CYS A 71 -2.56 13.58 -4.69
CA CYS A 71 -2.67 15.02 -4.55
C CYS A 71 -4.00 15.52 -5.07
N VAL A 72 -4.58 16.46 -4.34
CA VAL A 72 -5.76 17.22 -4.75
C VAL A 72 -5.43 18.69 -4.60
N ASP A 73 -5.54 19.45 -5.68
CA ASP A 73 -5.21 20.88 -5.70
C ASP A 73 -3.83 21.20 -5.08
N GLU A 74 -2.80 20.44 -5.48
CA GLU A 74 -1.41 20.54 -4.98
C GLU A 74 -1.22 20.18 -3.50
N GLU A 75 -2.27 19.68 -2.81
CA GLU A 75 -2.16 19.19 -1.45
C GLU A 75 -1.86 17.69 -1.40
N LEU A 76 -0.65 17.35 -0.95
CA LEU A 76 -0.21 15.97 -0.78
C LEU A 76 -0.97 15.28 0.36
N ALA A 77 -1.49 14.09 0.06
CA ALA A 77 -2.09 13.18 1.00
C ALA A 77 -1.61 11.74 0.80
N VAL A 78 -1.88 10.88 1.78
CA VAL A 78 -1.45 9.48 1.75
C VAL A 78 -2.47 8.56 2.41
N PHE A 79 -2.74 7.45 1.75
CA PHE A 79 -3.36 6.27 2.37
C PHE A 79 -2.29 5.24 2.66
N VAL A 80 -2.38 4.65 3.84
CA VAL A 80 -1.58 3.49 4.23
C VAL A 80 -2.54 2.35 4.59
N SER A 81 -2.40 1.20 3.94
CA SER A 81 -3.18 0.02 4.28
C SER A 81 -2.58 -0.68 5.51
N THR A 82 -3.43 -1.29 6.32
CA THR A 82 -3.01 -2.06 7.50
C THR A 82 -2.72 -3.53 7.18
N GLU A 83 -2.94 -3.93 5.93
CA GLU A 83 -2.73 -5.27 5.36
C GLU A 83 -2.41 -5.13 3.86
N PRO A 84 -1.91 -6.18 3.17
CA PRO A 84 -1.69 -6.12 1.73
C PRO A 84 -2.97 -5.69 1.01
N PHE A 85 -2.89 -4.69 0.14
CA PHE A 85 -4.06 -4.03 -0.44
C PHE A 85 -3.86 -3.74 -1.93
N ASP A 86 -4.84 -4.13 -2.74
CA ASP A 86 -4.87 -3.80 -4.16
C ASP A 86 -5.60 -2.47 -4.37
N PHE A 87 -4.83 -1.39 -4.51
CA PHE A 87 -5.39 -0.06 -4.70
C PHE A 87 -6.20 0.12 -6.00
N VAL A 88 -6.01 -0.74 -7.00
CA VAL A 88 -6.76 -0.64 -8.26
C VAL A 88 -8.11 -1.31 -8.12
N ASN A 89 -8.15 -2.49 -7.48
CA ASN A 89 -9.34 -3.31 -7.44
C ASN A 89 -10.17 -3.14 -6.15
N ASP A 90 -9.53 -2.85 -5.02
CA ASP A 90 -10.19 -2.82 -3.71
C ASP A 90 -10.53 -1.42 -3.23
N MET A 91 -9.94 -0.39 -3.84
CA MET A 91 -10.20 1.00 -3.54
C MET A 91 -11.66 1.34 -3.84
N ARG A 92 -12.40 1.61 -2.77
CA ARG A 92 -13.78 2.05 -2.83
C ARG A 92 -13.99 3.12 -1.77
N GLN A 93 -14.87 4.06 -2.07
CA GLN A 93 -15.25 5.07 -1.09
C GLN A 93 -15.85 4.43 0.15
N SER A 94 -15.53 5.00 1.30
CA SER A 94 -16.05 4.54 2.59
C SER A 94 -16.38 5.73 3.47
N ASN A 95 -17.68 5.96 3.66
CA ASN A 95 -18.19 7.04 4.51
C ASN A 95 -17.99 6.73 6.00
N ARG A 96 -17.76 5.46 6.36
CA ARG A 96 -17.45 5.06 7.73
C ARG A 96 -15.96 5.24 8.02
N LYS A 97 -15.65 6.31 8.77
CA LYS A 97 -14.32 6.56 9.36
C LYS A 97 -14.37 6.63 10.87
N VAL A 98 -13.25 6.31 11.51
CA VAL A 98 -13.03 6.53 12.95
C VAL A 98 -11.69 7.22 13.15
N THR A 99 -11.61 8.15 14.10
CA THR A 99 -10.33 8.73 14.49
C THR A 99 -9.59 7.75 15.37
N ILE A 100 -8.32 7.50 15.04
CA ILE A 100 -7.41 6.68 15.82
C ILE A 100 -6.11 7.42 16.04
N THR A 101 -5.42 7.11 17.13
CA THR A 101 -4.03 7.52 17.32
C THR A 101 -3.13 6.41 16.79
N VAL A 102 -2.17 6.80 15.95
CA VAL A 102 -1.16 5.91 15.38
C VAL A 102 0.21 6.31 15.91
N ARG A 103 0.99 5.32 16.32
CA ARG A 103 2.43 5.46 16.53
C ARG A 103 3.12 5.09 15.23
N LEU A 104 3.98 5.97 14.75
CA LEU A 104 4.80 5.77 13.57
C LEU A 104 6.24 5.64 14.06
N SER A 105 6.93 4.59 13.62
CA SER A 105 8.32 4.32 13.93
C SER A 105 9.14 4.23 12.65
N ALA A 106 10.40 4.63 12.73
CA ALA A 106 11.43 4.42 11.72
C ALA A 106 12.58 3.67 12.40
N ASP A 107 13.05 2.56 11.82
CA ASP A 107 14.11 1.73 12.40
C ASP A 107 13.88 1.40 13.90
N GLU A 108 12.64 1.05 14.25
CA GLU A 108 12.19 0.71 15.62
C GLU A 108 12.12 1.87 16.63
N GLU A 109 12.51 3.09 16.25
CA GLU A 109 12.36 4.29 17.09
C GLU A 109 11.04 5.02 16.81
N GLU A 110 10.28 5.38 17.86
CA GLU A 110 9.05 6.15 17.70
C GLU A 110 9.39 7.56 17.18
N VAL A 111 9.08 7.83 15.91
CA VAL A 111 9.32 9.12 15.27
C VAL A 111 8.13 10.06 15.36
N ASN A 112 6.93 9.52 15.60
CA ASN A 112 5.71 10.33 15.67
C ASN A 112 4.55 9.61 16.36
N ARG A 113 3.70 10.39 17.01
CA ARG A 113 2.36 9.97 17.43
C ARG A 113 1.35 11.00 16.98
N SER A 114 0.37 10.60 16.17
CA SER A 114 -0.62 11.54 15.63
C SER A 114 -1.98 10.90 15.42
N ASP A 115 -2.99 11.73 15.21
CA ASP A 115 -4.34 11.29 14.86
C ASP A 115 -4.46 11.01 13.37
N TRP A 116 -5.20 9.96 13.04
CA TRP A 116 -5.43 9.44 11.71
C TRP A 116 -6.92 9.12 11.55
N ARG A 117 -7.43 9.27 10.33
CA ARG A 117 -8.73 8.75 9.93
C ARG A 117 -8.53 7.29 9.49
N TYR A 118 -9.21 6.35 10.14
CA TYR A 118 -9.18 4.94 9.77
C TYR A 118 -10.51 4.52 9.16
N PHE A 119 -10.43 3.80 8.05
CA PHE A 119 -11.56 3.34 7.24
C PHE A 119 -11.67 1.80 7.36
N PRO A 120 -12.45 1.27 8.33
CA PRO A 120 -12.35 -0.15 8.71
C PRO A 120 -12.84 -1.14 7.63
N SER A 121 -13.65 -0.66 6.69
CA SER A 121 -14.23 -1.45 5.59
C SER A 121 -13.22 -1.72 4.46
N VAL A 122 -12.19 -0.88 4.33
CA VAL A 122 -11.13 -0.97 3.31
C VAL A 122 -9.74 -1.06 3.94
N LYS A 123 -9.65 -1.05 5.28
CA LYS A 123 -8.39 -1.19 6.04
C LYS A 123 -7.34 -0.15 5.71
N LEU A 124 -7.78 1.05 5.33
CA LEU A 124 -6.91 2.18 5.05
C LEU A 124 -6.88 3.15 6.23
N ALA A 125 -5.71 3.72 6.48
CA ALA A 125 -5.48 4.80 7.43
C ALA A 125 -4.90 6.01 6.70
N GLN A 126 -5.40 7.19 7.04
CA GLN A 126 -4.97 8.47 6.48
C GLN A 126 -4.54 9.41 7.61
N PRO A 127 -3.30 9.94 7.60
CA PRO A 127 -2.87 10.91 8.60
C PRO A 127 -3.71 12.19 8.53
N ALA A 128 -4.08 12.76 9.67
CA ALA A 128 -4.83 14.01 9.71
C ALA A 128 -3.95 15.27 9.59
N LYS A 129 -2.62 15.14 9.75
CA LYS A 129 -1.69 16.27 9.78
C LYS A 129 -0.65 16.16 8.68
N TYR A 130 -0.42 17.27 7.98
CA TYR A 130 0.61 17.39 6.94
C TYR A 130 2.01 17.00 7.43
N THR A 131 2.37 17.31 8.69
CA THR A 131 3.67 16.93 9.25
C THR A 131 3.89 15.41 9.30
N THR A 132 2.84 14.61 9.47
CA THR A 132 2.92 13.14 9.41
C THR A 132 3.03 12.68 7.95
N ILE A 133 2.31 13.32 7.03
CA ILE A 133 2.35 13.03 5.60
C ILE A 133 3.77 13.28 5.05
N ALA A 134 4.38 14.42 5.40
CA ALA A 134 5.75 14.75 5.03
C ALA A 134 6.79 13.75 5.59
N LYS A 135 6.57 13.20 6.78
CA LYS A 135 7.44 12.13 7.32
C LYS A 135 7.37 10.86 6.48
N LEU A 136 6.17 10.43 6.07
CA LEU A 136 5.99 9.27 5.19
C LEU A 136 6.61 9.50 3.81
N TYR A 137 6.43 10.70 3.24
CA TYR A 137 7.06 11.07 1.98
C TYR A 137 8.60 11.04 2.08
N ASN A 138 9.17 11.63 3.13
CA ASN A 138 10.61 11.61 3.35
C ASN A 138 11.17 10.20 3.58
N ALA A 139 10.38 9.30 4.19
CA ALA A 139 10.78 7.90 4.33
C ALA A 139 10.95 7.22 2.97
N VAL A 140 10.08 7.52 1.98
CA VAL A 140 10.26 7.05 0.59
C VAL A 140 11.57 7.58 0.01
N VAL A 141 11.79 8.89 0.10
CA VAL A 141 12.97 9.57 -0.48
C VAL A 141 14.27 9.01 0.10
N LYS A 142 14.29 8.74 1.41
CA LYS A 142 15.46 8.23 2.12
C LYS A 142 15.56 6.70 2.15
N GLN A 143 14.54 6.00 1.67
CA GLN A 143 14.43 4.54 1.75
C GLN A 143 14.47 4.04 3.22
N GLU A 144 13.84 4.78 4.13
CA GLU A 144 13.69 4.40 5.53
C GLU A 144 12.55 3.38 5.67
N ALA A 145 12.80 2.29 6.41
CA ALA A 145 11.76 1.33 6.75
C ALA A 145 10.86 1.92 7.85
N MET A 146 9.55 1.90 7.60
CA MET A 146 8.58 2.46 8.54
C MET A 146 7.73 1.34 9.13
N SER A 147 7.31 1.51 10.38
CA SER A 147 6.22 0.73 10.93
C SER A 147 5.18 1.62 11.58
N MET A 148 3.95 1.13 11.63
CA MET A 148 2.87 1.82 12.32
C MET A 148 2.05 0.87 13.18
N SER A 149 1.60 1.37 14.33
CA SER A 149 0.73 0.61 15.23
C SER A 149 -0.37 1.47 15.84
N SER A 150 -1.47 0.82 16.20
CA SER A 150 -2.63 1.45 16.83
C SER A 150 -3.31 0.47 17.78
N SER A 151 -4.31 0.93 18.54
CA SER A 151 -5.20 0.02 19.27
C SER A 151 -6.12 -0.80 18.34
N ARG A 152 -6.21 -0.44 17.05
CA ARG A 152 -7.11 -1.06 16.07
C ARG A 152 -6.44 -2.07 15.14
N PHE A 153 -5.11 -2.03 15.02
CA PHE A 153 -4.33 -2.94 14.19
C PHE A 153 -2.98 -3.18 14.86
N SER A 154 -2.44 -4.39 14.69
CA SER A 154 -1.12 -4.78 15.18
C SER A 154 -0.02 -3.97 14.49
N ASP A 155 1.24 -4.20 14.84
CA ASP A 155 2.34 -3.56 14.13
C ASP A 155 2.31 -3.90 12.63
N VAL A 156 2.30 -2.86 11.79
CA VAL A 156 2.26 -2.96 10.34
C VAL A 156 3.58 -2.42 9.81
N SER A 157 4.40 -3.28 9.23
CA SER A 157 5.58 -2.85 8.49
C SER A 157 5.15 -2.26 7.14
N ILE A 158 5.74 -1.13 6.78
CA ILE A 158 5.51 -0.42 5.54
C ILE A 158 6.87 -0.35 4.83
N THR A 159 7.02 -1.17 3.79
CA THR A 159 8.20 -1.16 2.93
C THR A 159 7.82 -0.53 1.61
N LEU A 160 8.40 0.63 1.30
CA LEU A 160 8.09 1.38 0.09
C LEU A 160 9.23 1.23 -0.93
N PRO A 161 8.93 1.12 -2.23
CA PRO A 161 9.94 1.07 -3.27
C PRO A 161 10.80 2.33 -3.28
N PRO A 162 12.05 2.24 -3.77
CA PRO A 162 12.88 3.41 -4.00
C PRO A 162 12.19 4.39 -4.96
N VAL A 163 12.55 5.66 -4.87
CA VAL A 163 12.11 6.69 -5.84
C VAL A 163 12.54 6.28 -7.25
N ASP A 164 11.57 6.15 -8.15
CA ASP A 164 11.76 5.95 -9.58
C ASP A 164 11.23 7.16 -10.38
N SER A 165 11.24 7.07 -11.71
CA SER A 165 10.73 8.15 -12.57
C SER A 165 9.25 8.44 -12.38
N THR A 166 8.46 7.43 -11.99
CA THR A 166 7.02 7.55 -11.75
C THR A 166 6.76 8.38 -10.49
N PHE A 167 7.40 8.01 -9.38
CA PHE A 167 7.27 8.78 -8.14
C PHE A 167 7.81 10.21 -8.31
N ALA A 168 8.95 10.38 -8.99
CA ALA A 168 9.52 11.70 -9.23
C ALA A 168 8.62 12.61 -10.09
N ALA A 169 7.95 12.05 -11.10
CA ALA A 169 6.99 12.79 -11.92
C ALA A 169 5.78 13.24 -11.08
N PHE A 170 5.20 12.31 -10.30
CA PHE A 170 4.13 12.61 -9.36
C PHE A 170 4.53 13.71 -8.37
N SER A 171 5.69 13.60 -7.73
CA SER A 171 6.16 14.59 -6.75
C SER A 171 6.24 16.00 -7.35
N ARG A 172 6.79 16.13 -8.56
CA ARG A 172 6.87 17.41 -9.26
C ARG A 172 5.47 17.98 -9.55
N ASP A 173 4.55 17.13 -10.01
CA ASP A 173 3.20 17.54 -10.38
C ASP A 173 2.35 17.88 -9.15
N CYS A 174 2.72 17.36 -7.97
CA CYS A 174 2.19 17.73 -6.66
C CYS A 174 2.87 18.95 -6.01
N GLY A 175 3.87 19.57 -6.64
CA GLY A 175 4.58 20.73 -6.08
C GLY A 175 5.58 20.42 -4.96
N MET A 176 6.11 19.19 -4.91
CA MET A 176 7.07 18.71 -3.89
C MET A 176 8.54 18.88 -4.28
#